data_AF-A0A7K3J0Q4-F1
#
_entry.id   AF-A0A7K3J0Q4-F1
#
_cell.length_a   1.000
_cell.length_b   1.000
_cell.length_c   1.000
_cell.angle_alpha   90.00
_cell.angle_beta   90.00
_cell.angle_gamma   90.00
#
_symmetry.space_group_name_H-M   'P 1'
#
loop_
_entity.id
_entity.type
_entity.pdbx_description
1 polymer ?
#
loop_
_entity_poly.entity_id
_entity_poly.type
_entity_poly.pdbx_seq_one_letter_code
_entity_poly.pdbx_strand_id
1 'polypeptide(L)'
;KVSLTGPVTDLGAFAEKYIDVFSKGYNYAFGIAAGAMVISLLVYIIFNRLLPNKEKKTTASASSSEKIEFKPVALIAAIIAIGVTATALHFIKEIGWAAGFALGLFAGFVTWIILSSHKEERARITALILVFVVVIFFWMSFHQNGLTLTLFARDYTVKQVGPFTNLFFTLPSMLAVIGAIAGIILLVYKNMKTSNRLAGGILFVVALLFALFFLNGFDPTGLMKKFLTVFGPQNAIAPEVFQSFNPLFIVSLTFPVMGAFAWMNKKGIEPSTPKKIGIGMVIAALGFVIILISSIGAPSPASLQGAPV
;
A
#
# COMPACT_ATOMS: atom_id res chain seq x y z
N LYS A 1 13.20 -0.52 32.44
CA LYS A 1 12.02 -0.65 31.54
C LYS A 1 11.76 0.74 30.96
N VAL A 2 12.10 0.98 29.69
CA VAL A 2 11.86 2.27 29.04
C VAL A 2 10.35 2.37 28.80
N SER A 3 9.74 3.41 29.36
CA SER A 3 8.31 3.67 29.23
C SER A 3 7.98 4.05 27.79
N LEU A 4 6.96 3.43 27.20
CA LEU A 4 6.40 3.85 25.91
C LEU A 4 5.59 5.16 26.04
N THR A 5 5.40 5.66 27.26
CA THR A 5 4.49 6.76 27.60
C THR A 5 5.08 7.72 28.65
N GLY A 6 6.38 7.65 28.93
CA GLY A 6 7.04 8.47 29.97
C GLY A 6 8.31 9.13 29.46
N PRO A 7 8.76 10.22 30.10
CA PRO A 7 9.93 10.97 29.65
C PRO A 7 11.17 10.06 29.61
N VAL A 8 11.93 10.13 28.51
CA VAL A 8 13.19 9.41 28.35
C VAL A 8 14.19 10.01 29.32
N THR A 9 14.49 9.29 30.39
CA THR A 9 15.44 9.75 31.43
C THR A 9 16.90 9.60 31.00
N ASP A 10 17.17 8.74 30.01
CA ASP A 10 18.50 8.48 29.46
C ASP A 10 18.41 8.27 27.93
N LEU A 11 18.85 9.29 27.19
CA LEU A 11 18.82 9.31 25.73
C LEU A 11 19.80 8.30 25.11
N GLY A 12 20.93 8.03 25.76
CA GLY A 12 21.93 7.08 25.27
C GLY A 12 21.41 5.65 25.34
N ALA A 13 20.90 5.25 26.51
CA ALA A 13 20.30 3.94 26.70
C ALA A 13 19.05 3.73 25.81
N PHE A 14 18.29 4.79 25.55
CA PHE A 14 17.19 4.75 24.58
C PHE A 14 17.69 4.51 23.15
N ALA A 15 18.68 5.27 22.70
CA ALA A 15 19.20 5.17 21.33
C ALA A 15 19.78 3.78 21.04
N GLU A 16 20.60 3.25 21.95
CA GLU A 16 21.17 1.89 21.82
C GLU A 16 20.07 0.83 21.75
N LYS A 17 19.10 0.90 22.66
CA LYS A 17 17.98 -0.05 22.68
C LYS A 17 17.11 0.05 21.44
N TYR A 18 16.86 1.27 20.96
CA TYR A 18 16.08 1.50 19.74
C TYR A 18 16.78 0.89 18.53
N ILE A 19 18.08 1.16 18.34
CA ILE A 19 18.86 0.62 17.23
C ILE A 19 18.95 -0.91 17.30
N ASP A 20 19.15 -1.49 18.48
CA ASP A 20 19.20 -2.95 18.65
C ASP A 20 17.87 -3.62 18.29
N VAL A 21 16.74 -3.10 18.79
CA VAL A 21 15.40 -3.61 18.46
C VAL A 21 15.08 -3.42 16.97
N PHE A 22 15.38 -2.25 16.42
CA PHE A 22 15.16 -1.93 15.01
C PHE A 22 15.97 -2.86 14.10
N SER A 23 17.26 -3.06 14.38
CA SER A 23 18.15 -3.93 13.61
C SER A 23 17.71 -5.39 13.69
N LYS A 24 17.33 -5.87 14.88
CA LYS A 24 16.75 -7.21 15.05
C LYS A 24 15.48 -7.38 14.22
N GLY A 25 14.58 -6.40 14.26
CA GLY A 25 13.35 -6.40 13.47
C GLY A 25 13.62 -6.53 11.97
N TYR A 26 14.57 -5.75 11.43
CA TYR A 26 14.98 -5.83 10.03
C TYR A 26 15.58 -7.19 9.67
N ASN A 27 16.45 -7.74 10.52
CA ASN A 27 17.05 -9.06 10.30
C ASN A 27 15.99 -10.17 10.26
N TYR A 28 15.00 -10.12 11.16
CA TYR A 28 13.87 -11.05 11.12
C TYR A 28 13.01 -10.86 9.87
N ALA A 29 12.72 -9.62 9.47
CA ALA A 29 11.96 -9.33 8.27
C ALA A 29 12.64 -9.89 7.01
N PHE A 30 13.95 -9.66 6.85
CA PHE A 30 14.73 -10.23 5.74
C PHE A 30 14.84 -11.76 5.82
N GLY A 31 15.00 -12.32 7.02
CA GLY A 31 15.02 -13.77 7.22
C GLY A 31 13.70 -14.43 6.81
N ILE A 32 12.56 -13.84 7.18
CA ILE A 32 11.23 -14.30 6.77
C ILE A 32 11.06 -14.16 5.25
N ALA A 33 11.52 -13.06 4.65
CA ALA A 33 11.46 -12.86 3.20
C ALA A 33 12.29 -13.90 2.43
N ALA A 34 13.50 -14.21 2.90
CA ALA A 34 14.35 -15.26 2.32
C ALA A 34 13.68 -16.64 2.45
N GLY A 35 13.09 -16.94 3.62
CA GLY A 35 12.32 -18.16 3.84
C GLY A 35 11.11 -18.26 2.90
N ALA A 36 10.35 -17.18 2.74
CA ALA A 36 9.21 -17.12 1.84
C ALA A 36 9.62 -17.33 0.37
N MET A 37 10.76 -16.79 -0.06
CA MET A 37 11.33 -17.04 -1.39
C MET A 37 11.65 -18.52 -1.60
N VAL A 38 12.30 -19.17 -0.63
CA VAL A 38 12.60 -20.61 -0.70
C VAL A 38 11.32 -21.43 -0.76
N ILE A 39 10.32 -21.12 0.08
CA ILE A 39 9.02 -21.80 0.06
C ILE A 39 8.35 -21.60 -1.31
N SER A 40 8.34 -20.38 -1.85
CA SER A 40 7.74 -20.10 -3.16
C SER A 40 8.42 -20.89 -4.28
N LEU A 41 9.75 -21.04 -4.23
CA LEU A 41 10.52 -21.81 -5.18
C LEU A 41 10.22 -23.31 -5.05
N LEU A 42 10.13 -23.84 -3.83
CA LEU A 42 9.78 -25.24 -3.59
C LEU A 42 8.36 -25.55 -4.08
N VAL A 43 7.40 -24.68 -3.79
CA VAL A 43 6.03 -24.78 -4.32
C VAL A 43 6.07 -24.77 -5.85
N TYR A 44 6.81 -23.85 -6.46
CA TYR A 44 6.97 -23.84 -7.91
C TYR A 44 7.56 -25.18 -8.41
N ILE A 45 8.68 -25.66 -7.88
CA ILE A 45 9.31 -26.90 -8.33
C ILE A 45 8.36 -28.10 -8.23
N ILE A 46 7.60 -28.22 -7.14
CA ILE A 46 6.67 -29.33 -6.91
C ILE A 46 5.45 -29.24 -7.83
N PHE A 47 4.86 -28.04 -7.98
CA PHE A 47 3.57 -27.86 -8.67
C PHE A 47 3.72 -27.37 -10.12
N ASN A 48 4.92 -27.06 -10.61
CA ASN A 48 5.15 -26.60 -11.98
C ASN A 48 4.62 -27.60 -13.03
N ARG A 49 4.64 -28.90 -12.74
CA ARG A 49 4.09 -29.94 -13.62
C ARG A 49 2.55 -29.90 -13.75
N LEU A 50 1.86 -29.25 -12.83
CA LEU A 50 0.40 -29.09 -12.82
C LEU A 50 -0.04 -27.76 -13.47
N LEU A 51 0.91 -26.88 -13.78
CA LEU A 51 0.61 -25.64 -14.48
C LEU A 51 0.32 -25.96 -15.95
N PRO A 52 -0.81 -25.47 -16.52
CA PRO A 52 -1.09 -25.65 -17.93
C PRO A 52 0.04 -25.03 -18.75
N ASN A 53 0.66 -25.82 -19.63
CA ASN A 53 1.59 -25.29 -20.63
C ASN A 53 0.82 -24.28 -21.48
N LYS A 54 1.01 -22.99 -21.20
CA LYS A 54 0.45 -21.91 -22.01
C LYS A 54 1.34 -21.68 -23.24
N GLU A 55 1.69 -22.76 -23.93
CA GLU A 55 2.12 -22.65 -25.32
C GLU A 55 0.87 -22.56 -26.18
N LYS A 56 0.36 -21.35 -26.34
CA LYS A 56 -0.19 -20.96 -27.63
C LYS A 56 0.96 -20.30 -28.38
N LYS A 57 1.76 -21.12 -29.09
CA LYS A 57 2.51 -20.67 -30.26
C LYS A 57 1.49 -20.11 -31.23
N THR A 58 1.21 -18.81 -31.13
CA THR A 58 0.77 -18.06 -32.31
C THR A 58 2.00 -17.95 -33.19
N THR A 59 1.98 -18.71 -34.28
CA THR A 59 2.71 -18.44 -35.51
C THR A 59 2.52 -16.97 -35.88
N ALA A 60 3.48 -16.12 -35.50
CA ALA A 60 3.61 -14.76 -35.97
C ALA A 60 5.09 -14.39 -35.90
N SER A 61 5.70 -14.44 -37.08
CA SER A 61 6.96 -13.80 -37.47
C SER A 61 8.22 -14.26 -36.76
N ALA A 62 9.17 -14.69 -37.59
CA ALA A 62 10.56 -14.84 -37.22
C ALA A 62 10.99 -13.72 -36.27
N SER A 63 11.66 -14.12 -35.19
CA SER A 63 12.50 -13.26 -34.40
C SER A 63 13.56 -12.62 -35.31
N SER A 64 13.20 -11.54 -36.00
CA SER A 64 14.13 -10.45 -36.19
C SER A 64 14.42 -9.97 -34.78
N SER A 65 15.58 -10.33 -34.26
CA SER A 65 16.29 -9.42 -33.38
C SER A 65 16.40 -8.12 -34.17
N GLU A 66 15.41 -7.24 -34.01
CA GLU A 66 15.55 -5.86 -34.43
C GLU A 66 16.78 -5.38 -33.66
N LYS A 67 17.91 -5.30 -34.38
CA LYS A 67 19.08 -4.61 -33.91
C LYS A 67 18.55 -3.27 -33.46
N ILE A 68 18.66 -2.97 -32.16
CA ILE A 68 18.35 -1.64 -31.64
C ILE A 68 19.18 -0.69 -32.48
N GLU A 69 18.52 -0.02 -33.43
CA GLU A 69 19.19 0.86 -34.36
C GLU A 69 19.62 2.05 -33.52
N PHE A 70 20.91 2.07 -33.17
CA PHE A 70 21.44 3.07 -32.25
C PHE A 70 21.34 4.43 -32.95
N LYS A 71 20.34 5.23 -32.55
CA LYS A 71 20.15 6.60 -33.03
C LYS A 71 20.88 7.55 -32.08
N PRO A 72 22.15 7.95 -32.35
CA PRO A 72 22.92 8.81 -31.46
C PRO A 72 22.20 10.15 -31.19
N VAL A 73 21.41 10.63 -32.16
CA VAL A 73 20.56 11.82 -32.02
C VAL A 73 19.56 11.68 -30.88
N ALA A 74 18.94 10.51 -30.70
CA ALA A 74 17.98 10.27 -29.63
C ALA A 74 18.65 10.27 -28.24
N LEU A 75 19.88 9.75 -28.15
CA LEU A 75 20.66 9.75 -26.90
C LEU A 75 21.11 11.17 -26.53
N ILE A 76 21.63 11.94 -27.50
CA ILE A 76 22.04 13.34 -27.30
C ILE A 76 20.84 14.19 -26.88
N ALA A 77 19.70 14.04 -27.56
CA ALA A 77 18.47 14.73 -27.20
C ALA A 77 17.99 14.37 -25.79
N ALA A 78 18.14 13.10 -25.38
CA ALA A 78 17.82 12.68 -24.01
C ALA A 78 18.73 13.31 -22.96
N ILE A 79 20.05 13.38 -23.20
CA ILE A 79 21.00 14.04 -22.28
C ILE A 79 20.69 15.53 -22.16
N ILE A 80 20.41 16.19 -23.29
CA ILE A 80 19.98 17.60 -23.30
C ILE A 80 18.68 17.77 -22.51
N ALA A 81 17.69 16.90 -22.72
CA ALA A 81 16.43 16.94 -21.98
C ALA A 81 16.65 16.77 -20.47
N ILE A 82 17.57 15.89 -20.04
CA ILE A 82 17.94 15.73 -18.62
C ILE A 82 18.50 17.05 -18.09
N GLY A 83 19.50 17.62 -18.75
CA GLY A 83 20.16 18.85 -18.31
C GLY A 83 19.21 20.03 -18.24
N VAL A 84 18.45 20.28 -19.31
CA VAL A 84 17.47 21.39 -19.39
C VAL A 84 16.42 21.24 -18.30
N THR A 85 15.85 20.05 -18.13
CA THR A 85 14.80 19.82 -17.13
C THR A 85 15.34 19.97 -15.71
N ALA A 86 16.53 19.42 -15.42
CA ALA A 86 17.16 19.54 -14.11
C ALA A 86 17.48 21.00 -13.75
N THR A 87 18.05 21.76 -14.69
CA THR A 87 18.35 23.19 -14.48
C THR A 87 17.08 24.01 -14.34
N ALA A 88 16.07 23.78 -15.18
CA ALA A 88 14.79 24.49 -15.08
C ALA A 88 14.11 24.26 -13.72
N LEU A 89 14.13 23.01 -13.23
CA LEU A 89 13.52 22.66 -11.95
C LEU A 89 14.35 23.08 -10.74
N HIS A 90 15.67 23.24 -10.88
CA HIS A 90 16.54 23.70 -9.81
C HIS A 90 16.15 25.10 -9.30
N PHE A 91 15.60 25.96 -10.16
CA PHE A 91 15.13 27.29 -9.77
C PHE A 91 13.88 27.26 -8.87
N ILE A 92 13.24 26.10 -8.72
CA ILE A 92 12.18 25.89 -7.74
C ILE A 92 12.84 25.56 -6.40
N LYS A 93 12.67 26.47 -5.42
CA LYS A 93 13.34 26.43 -4.10
C LYS A 93 13.25 25.08 -3.38
N GLU A 94 12.18 24.31 -3.61
CA GLU A 94 11.91 23.03 -2.94
C GLU A 94 12.52 21.80 -3.63
N ILE A 95 12.94 21.89 -4.90
CA ILE A 95 13.28 20.71 -5.72
C ILE A 95 14.79 20.39 -5.67
N GLY A 96 15.65 21.40 -5.53
CA GLY A 96 17.11 21.19 -5.48
C GLY A 96 17.67 20.45 -6.70
N TRP A 97 18.96 20.15 -6.70
CA TRP A 97 19.62 19.48 -7.83
C TRP A 97 19.24 17.99 -7.94
N ALA A 98 19.17 17.28 -6.82
CA ALA A 98 18.93 15.84 -6.81
C ALA A 98 17.57 15.46 -7.41
N ALA A 99 16.47 16.10 -6.96
CA ALA A 99 15.16 15.83 -7.53
C ALA A 99 15.00 16.44 -8.93
N GLY A 100 15.67 17.56 -9.22
CA GLY A 100 15.78 18.10 -10.58
C GLY A 100 16.34 17.09 -11.57
N PHE A 101 17.45 16.43 -11.23
CA PHE A 101 18.03 15.35 -12.04
C PHE A 101 17.16 14.09 -12.10
N ALA A 102 16.47 13.72 -11.02
CA ALA A 102 15.55 12.58 -11.03
C ALA A 102 14.38 12.79 -12.02
N LEU A 103 13.78 13.99 -12.02
CA LEU A 103 12.74 14.37 -12.97
C LEU A 103 13.31 14.56 -14.38
N GLY A 104 14.53 15.09 -14.50
CA GLY A 104 15.27 15.17 -15.75
C GLY A 104 15.51 13.80 -16.38
N LEU A 105 15.87 12.78 -15.60
CA LEU A 105 16.04 11.40 -16.08
C LEU A 105 14.75 10.85 -16.71
N PHE A 106 13.59 11.16 -16.12
CA PHE A 106 12.30 10.81 -16.71
C PHE A 106 12.07 11.53 -18.06
N ALA A 107 12.33 12.84 -18.13
CA ALA A 107 12.22 13.60 -19.37
C ALA A 107 13.19 13.09 -20.46
N GLY A 108 14.41 12.72 -20.08
CA GLY A 108 15.40 12.09 -20.95
C GLY A 108 14.93 10.74 -21.46
N PHE A 109 14.41 9.87 -20.59
CA PHE A 109 13.85 8.58 -20.96
C PHE A 109 12.67 8.72 -21.94
N VAL A 110 11.74 9.64 -21.67
CA VAL A 110 10.61 9.93 -22.56
C VAL A 110 11.08 10.47 -23.92
N THR A 111 12.07 11.35 -23.91
CA THR A 111 12.67 11.90 -25.15
C THR A 111 13.34 10.78 -25.97
N TRP A 112 14.13 9.93 -25.31
CA TRP A 112 14.82 8.82 -25.94
C TRP A 112 13.85 7.81 -26.57
N ILE A 113 12.80 7.40 -25.83
CA ILE A 113 11.85 6.38 -26.30
C ILE A 113 11.02 6.90 -27.49
N ILE A 114 10.56 8.17 -27.45
CA ILE A 114 9.78 8.75 -28.54
C ILE A 114 10.62 8.89 -29.82
N LEU A 115 11.85 9.40 -29.70
CA LEU A 115 12.73 9.62 -30.86
C LEU A 115 13.28 8.31 -31.44
N SER A 116 13.41 7.27 -30.62
CA SER A 116 13.86 5.96 -31.09
C SER A 116 12.74 5.16 -31.76
N SER A 117 11.48 5.39 -31.36
CA SER A 117 10.31 4.60 -31.79
C SER A 117 9.89 4.72 -33.25
N HIS A 118 9.33 3.63 -33.79
CA HIS A 118 8.71 3.59 -35.11
C HIS A 118 7.26 4.11 -35.07
N LYS A 119 6.72 4.55 -36.22
CA LYS A 119 5.37 5.15 -36.31
C LYS A 119 4.27 4.22 -35.77
N GLU A 120 4.43 2.92 -35.96
CA GLU A 120 3.48 1.88 -35.52
C GLU A 120 3.50 1.68 -33.99
N GLU A 121 4.60 2.06 -33.33
CA GLU A 121 4.78 1.89 -31.88
C GLU A 121 4.35 3.13 -31.09
N ARG A 122 4.30 4.30 -31.73
CA ARG A 122 3.98 5.58 -31.08
C ARG A 122 2.65 5.54 -30.34
N ALA A 123 1.63 4.88 -30.90
CA ALA A 123 0.34 4.74 -30.22
C ALA A 123 0.46 4.00 -28.87
N ARG A 124 1.27 2.93 -28.82
CA ARG A 124 1.53 2.18 -27.58
C ARG A 124 2.38 2.99 -26.59
N ILE A 125 3.39 3.70 -27.09
CA ILE A 125 4.27 4.54 -26.25
C ILE A 125 3.50 5.72 -25.67
N THR A 126 2.64 6.39 -26.44
CA THR A 126 1.78 7.46 -25.94
C THR A 126 0.84 6.95 -24.83
N ALA A 127 0.23 5.78 -25.01
CA ALA A 127 -0.57 5.17 -23.95
C ALA A 127 0.26 4.86 -22.69
N LEU A 128 1.48 4.33 -22.87
CA LEU A 128 2.41 4.05 -21.77
C LEU A 128 2.78 5.33 -21.00
N ILE A 129 3.17 6.40 -21.70
CA ILE A 129 3.52 7.69 -21.11
C ILE A 129 2.33 8.26 -20.34
N LEU A 130 1.12 8.20 -20.90
CA LEU A 130 -0.09 8.67 -20.23
C LEU A 130 -0.32 7.90 -18.93
N VAL A 131 -0.15 6.57 -18.94
CA VAL A 131 -0.23 5.75 -17.72
C VAL A 131 0.86 6.15 -16.71
N PHE A 132 2.10 6.39 -17.15
CA PHE A 132 3.18 6.85 -16.27
C PHE A 132 2.85 8.17 -15.57
N VAL A 133 2.33 9.16 -16.30
CA VAL A 133 1.94 10.46 -15.73
C VAL A 133 0.91 10.27 -14.61
N VAL A 134 -0.09 9.42 -14.83
CA VAL A 134 -1.10 9.12 -13.81
C VAL A 134 -0.48 8.41 -12.60
N VAL A 135 0.45 7.49 -12.83
CA VAL A 135 1.16 6.74 -11.79
C VAL A 135 2.05 7.65 -10.91
N ILE A 136 2.61 8.74 -11.45
CA ILE A 136 3.36 9.72 -10.66
C ILE A 136 2.49 10.30 -9.53
N PHE A 137 1.27 10.74 -9.85
CA PHE A 137 0.36 11.30 -8.84
C PHE A 137 -0.08 10.25 -7.82
N PHE A 138 -0.29 9.00 -8.26
CA PHE A 138 -0.58 7.89 -7.35
C PHE A 138 0.55 7.72 -6.33
N TRP A 139 1.80 7.61 -6.78
CA TRP A 139 2.95 7.43 -5.89
C TRP A 139 3.23 8.65 -5.02
N MET A 140 3.01 9.86 -5.54
CA MET A 140 3.11 11.09 -4.76
C MET A 140 2.12 11.09 -3.59
N SER A 141 0.87 10.69 -3.84
CA SER A 141 -0.15 10.47 -2.82
C SER A 141 0.27 9.37 -1.84
N PHE A 142 0.71 8.22 -2.35
CA PHE A 142 1.07 7.06 -1.53
C PHE A 142 2.27 7.33 -0.61
N HIS A 143 3.26 8.09 -1.08
CA HIS A 143 4.44 8.47 -0.29
C HIS A 143 4.08 9.26 0.97
N GLN A 144 3.03 10.09 0.89
CA GLN A 144 2.56 10.86 2.06
C GLN A 144 2.02 9.97 3.18
N ASN A 145 1.64 8.72 2.90
CA ASN A 145 1.16 7.80 3.91
C ASN A 145 2.20 7.48 4.98
N GLY A 146 3.47 7.35 4.59
CA GLY A 146 4.54 6.99 5.51
C GLY A 146 4.98 8.14 6.43
N LEU A 147 4.91 9.38 5.94
CA LEU A 147 5.44 10.55 6.63
C LEU A 147 4.34 11.55 7.01
N THR A 148 3.82 12.30 6.04
CA THR A 148 2.92 13.43 6.27
C THR A 148 1.64 13.04 6.98
N LEU A 149 0.98 11.96 6.54
CA LEU A 149 -0.26 11.47 7.15
C LEU A 149 0.00 10.83 8.52
N THR A 150 1.15 10.19 8.72
CA THR A 150 1.57 9.70 10.05
C THR A 150 1.77 10.85 11.03
N LEU A 151 2.45 11.92 10.62
CA LEU A 151 2.62 13.12 11.44
C LEU A 151 1.28 13.82 11.69
N PHE A 152 0.42 13.88 10.68
CA PHE A 152 -0.93 14.40 10.83
C PHE A 152 -1.73 13.61 11.87
N ALA A 153 -1.64 12.27 11.84
CA ALA A 153 -2.27 11.41 12.85
C ALA A 153 -1.72 11.68 14.25
N ARG A 154 -0.40 11.89 14.40
CA ARG A 154 0.23 12.20 15.68
C ARG A 154 -0.28 13.52 16.28
N ASP A 155 -0.40 14.54 15.45
CA ASP A 155 -0.59 15.93 15.92
C ASP A 155 -2.05 16.37 15.92
N TYR A 156 -2.87 15.88 15.00
CA TYR A 156 -4.22 16.40 14.76
C TYR A 156 -5.33 15.37 14.91
N THR A 157 -5.04 14.19 15.47
CA THR A 157 -6.07 13.17 15.74
C THR A 157 -6.11 12.76 17.21
N VAL A 158 -7.19 12.07 17.57
CA VAL A 158 -7.38 11.55 18.93
C VAL A 158 -6.31 10.50 19.27
N LYS A 159 -5.61 10.72 20.38
CA LYS A 159 -4.49 9.85 20.79
C LYS A 159 -4.93 8.65 21.61
N GLN A 160 -6.17 8.65 22.10
CA GLN A 160 -6.76 7.57 22.88
C GLN A 160 -8.20 7.32 22.48
N VAL A 161 -8.61 6.05 22.50
CA VAL A 161 -9.97 5.62 22.19
C VAL A 161 -10.48 4.57 23.16
N GLY A 162 -11.81 4.49 23.27
CA GLY A 162 -12.48 3.44 24.04
C GLY A 162 -12.29 2.03 23.46
N PRO A 163 -12.65 0.98 24.21
CA PRO A 163 -12.44 -0.42 23.84
C PRO A 163 -13.01 -0.79 22.46
N PHE A 164 -14.23 -0.33 22.16
CA PHE A 164 -14.90 -0.65 20.90
C PHE A 164 -14.14 -0.11 19.69
N THR A 165 -13.78 1.16 19.70
CA THR A 165 -13.02 1.79 18.62
C THR A 165 -11.63 1.17 18.51
N ASN A 166 -11.01 0.78 19.63
CA ASN A 166 -9.68 0.16 19.63
C ASN A 166 -9.63 -1.20 18.91
N LEU A 167 -10.77 -1.85 18.66
CA LEU A 167 -10.84 -3.06 17.82
C LEU A 167 -10.33 -2.82 16.39
N PHE A 168 -10.35 -1.58 15.91
CA PHE A 168 -9.91 -1.22 14.57
C PHE A 168 -8.47 -0.71 14.53
N PHE A 169 -7.82 -0.53 15.69
CA PHE A 169 -6.49 0.08 15.80
C PHE A 169 -5.42 -0.87 16.36
N THR A 170 -5.71 -2.16 16.50
CA THR A 170 -4.69 -3.16 16.82
C THR A 170 -4.82 -4.36 15.90
N LEU A 171 -3.71 -4.85 15.37
CA LEU A 171 -3.71 -5.91 14.36
C LEU A 171 -4.50 -7.16 14.79
N PRO A 172 -4.35 -7.72 16.00
CA PRO A 172 -5.08 -8.93 16.39
C PRO A 172 -6.61 -8.73 16.45
N SER A 173 -7.07 -7.60 17.00
CA SER A 173 -8.51 -7.33 17.11
C SER A 173 -9.11 -6.91 15.76
N MET A 174 -8.35 -6.20 14.93
CA MET A 174 -8.77 -5.84 13.59
C MET A 174 -8.95 -7.08 12.72
N LEU A 175 -8.04 -8.06 12.80
CA LEU A 175 -8.21 -9.37 12.15
C LEU A 175 -9.43 -10.13 12.68
N ALA A 176 -9.74 -10.03 13.96
CA ALA A 176 -10.96 -10.60 14.53
C ALA A 176 -12.23 -9.94 13.94
N VAL A 177 -12.25 -8.62 13.80
CA VAL A 177 -13.38 -7.92 13.16
C VAL A 177 -13.52 -8.33 11.69
N ILE A 178 -12.41 -8.35 10.93
CA ILE A 178 -12.42 -8.76 9.52
C ILE A 178 -12.86 -10.21 9.37
N GLY A 179 -12.33 -11.10 10.20
CA GLY A 179 -12.70 -12.52 10.23
C GLY A 179 -14.18 -12.71 10.52
N ALA A 180 -14.76 -11.92 11.43
CA ALA A 180 -16.18 -11.96 11.72
C ALA A 180 -17.02 -11.53 10.51
N ILE A 181 -16.65 -10.42 9.85
CA ILE A 181 -17.34 -9.95 8.65
C ILE A 181 -17.22 -10.97 7.51
N ALA A 182 -16.01 -11.48 7.25
CA ALA A 182 -15.77 -12.49 6.23
C ALA A 182 -16.54 -13.79 6.51
N GLY A 183 -16.59 -14.22 7.77
CA GLY A 183 -17.37 -15.38 8.21
C GLY A 183 -18.87 -15.22 7.93
N ILE A 184 -19.44 -14.06 8.25
CA ILE A 184 -20.84 -13.73 7.92
C ILE A 184 -21.06 -13.75 6.41
N ILE A 185 -20.18 -13.10 5.64
CA ILE A 185 -20.29 -13.06 4.18
C ILE A 185 -20.32 -14.49 3.62
N LEU A 186 -19.40 -15.37 4.04
CA LEU A 186 -19.35 -16.76 3.57
C LEU A 186 -20.58 -17.57 4.00
N LEU A 187 -21.16 -17.28 5.15
CA LEU A 187 -22.37 -17.96 5.66
C LEU A 187 -23.62 -17.57 4.86
N VAL A 188 -23.73 -16.30 4.47
CA VAL A 188 -24.93 -15.70 3.84
C VAL A 188 -24.86 -15.68 2.30
N TYR A 189 -23.65 -15.73 1.71
CA TYR A 189 -23.48 -15.61 0.26
C TYR A 189 -24.23 -16.73 -0.49
N LYS A 190 -25.06 -16.31 -1.47
CA LYS A 190 -25.88 -17.22 -2.27
C LYS A 190 -24.99 -18.07 -3.17
N ASN A 191 -25.39 -19.33 -3.40
CA ASN A 191 -24.66 -20.32 -4.21
C ASN A 191 -23.32 -20.81 -3.62
N MET A 192 -23.09 -20.70 -2.32
CA MET A 192 -21.96 -21.34 -1.65
C MET A 192 -22.27 -22.81 -1.29
N LYS A 193 -21.28 -23.68 -1.47
CA LYS A 193 -21.34 -25.07 -0.97
C LYS A 193 -21.49 -25.10 0.56
N THR A 194 -22.19 -26.09 1.08
CA THR A 194 -22.45 -26.25 2.54
C THR A 194 -21.17 -26.25 3.38
N SER A 195 -20.09 -26.88 2.89
CA SER A 195 -18.78 -26.88 3.56
C SER A 195 -18.22 -25.46 3.76
N ASN A 196 -18.29 -24.60 2.73
CA ASN A 196 -17.79 -23.23 2.82
C ASN A 196 -18.66 -22.36 3.74
N ARG A 197 -19.98 -22.63 3.79
CA ARG A 197 -20.89 -21.95 4.72
C ARG A 197 -20.62 -22.35 6.17
N LEU A 198 -20.35 -23.63 6.41
CA LEU A 198 -19.96 -24.13 7.73
C LEU A 198 -18.62 -23.53 8.18
N ALA A 199 -17.61 -23.52 7.29
CA ALA A 199 -16.34 -22.87 7.55
C ALA A 199 -16.50 -21.37 7.85
N GLY A 200 -17.37 -20.67 7.12
CA GLY A 200 -17.73 -19.27 7.39
C GLY A 200 -18.38 -19.07 8.76
N GLY A 201 -19.29 -19.97 9.15
CA GLY A 201 -19.90 -19.94 10.48
C GLY A 201 -18.90 -20.17 11.61
N ILE A 202 -17.99 -21.14 11.47
CA ILE A 202 -16.91 -21.38 12.43
C ILE A 202 -16.00 -20.16 12.52
N LEU A 203 -15.58 -19.61 11.37
CA LEU A 203 -14.74 -18.42 11.32
C LEU A 203 -15.41 -17.24 12.03
N PHE A 204 -16.70 -17.02 11.80
CA PHE A 204 -17.47 -15.97 12.47
C PHE A 204 -17.47 -16.14 13.97
N VAL A 205 -17.78 -17.35 14.47
CA VAL A 205 -17.84 -17.61 15.92
C VAL A 205 -16.47 -17.41 16.57
N VAL A 206 -15.41 -17.97 15.98
CA VAL A 206 -14.04 -17.82 16.51
C VAL A 206 -13.64 -16.36 16.52
N ALA A 207 -13.83 -15.65 15.42
CA ALA A 207 -13.44 -14.25 15.29
C ALA A 207 -14.27 -13.34 16.23
N LEU A 208 -15.56 -13.65 16.44
CA LEU A 208 -16.41 -12.98 17.41
C LEU A 208 -15.93 -13.20 18.85
N LEU A 209 -15.52 -14.43 19.20
CA LEU A 209 -14.95 -14.73 20.52
C LEU A 209 -13.66 -13.92 20.77
N PHE A 210 -12.79 -13.80 19.78
CA PHE A 210 -11.61 -12.93 19.87
C PHE A 210 -12.00 -11.45 20.06
N ALA A 211 -12.97 -10.94 19.32
CA ALA A 211 -13.44 -9.56 19.49
C ALA A 211 -14.03 -9.33 20.90
N LEU A 212 -14.85 -10.27 21.40
CA LEU A 212 -15.42 -10.22 22.74
C LEU A 212 -14.37 -10.32 23.84
N PHE A 213 -13.30 -11.08 23.61
CA PHE A 213 -12.15 -11.13 24.50
C PHE A 213 -11.50 -9.75 24.65
N PHE A 214 -11.25 -9.04 23.54
CA PHE A 214 -10.64 -7.71 23.60
C PHE A 214 -11.53 -6.67 24.30
N LEU A 215 -12.86 -6.78 24.14
CA LEU A 215 -13.82 -5.86 24.75
C LEU A 215 -14.06 -6.12 26.25
N ASN A 216 -14.32 -7.38 26.61
CA ASN A 216 -14.87 -7.74 27.91
C ASN A 216 -13.99 -8.75 28.67
N GLY A 217 -12.89 -9.23 28.08
CA GLY A 217 -12.05 -10.27 28.66
C GLY A 217 -12.71 -11.65 28.70
N PHE A 218 -13.76 -11.86 27.89
CA PHE A 218 -14.44 -13.14 27.78
C PHE A 218 -13.51 -14.19 27.17
N ASP A 219 -13.06 -15.13 28.01
CA ASP A 219 -12.12 -16.18 27.62
C ASP A 219 -12.61 -17.53 28.17
N PRO A 220 -13.44 -18.28 27.41
CA PRO A 220 -14.00 -19.54 27.89
C PRO A 220 -12.95 -20.64 28.06
N THR A 221 -11.76 -20.51 27.46
CA THR A 221 -10.69 -21.52 27.52
C THR A 221 -9.52 -21.10 28.41
N GLY A 222 -9.45 -19.84 28.83
CA GLY A 222 -8.34 -19.27 29.60
C GLY A 222 -7.04 -19.10 28.81
N LEU A 223 -7.04 -19.44 27.52
CA LEU A 223 -5.85 -19.43 26.67
C LEU A 223 -5.51 -18.02 26.19
N MET A 224 -6.52 -17.20 25.90
CA MET A 224 -6.35 -15.87 25.31
C MET A 224 -5.68 -14.91 26.30
N LYS A 225 -6.03 -14.96 27.59
CA LYS A 225 -5.40 -14.13 28.65
C LYS A 225 -3.90 -14.36 28.81
N LYS A 226 -3.37 -15.51 28.37
CA LYS A 226 -1.94 -15.83 28.45
C LYS A 226 -1.10 -15.10 27.39
N PHE A 227 -1.70 -14.79 26.24
CA PHE A 227 -0.99 -14.22 25.09
C PHE A 227 -1.46 -12.82 24.70
N LEU A 228 -2.67 -12.42 25.10
CA LEU A 228 -3.31 -11.19 24.68
C LEU A 228 -3.79 -10.39 25.90
N THR A 229 -3.81 -9.07 25.74
CA THR A 229 -4.28 -8.14 26.77
C THR A 229 -5.65 -7.58 26.41
N VAL A 230 -6.54 -7.53 27.39
CA VAL A 230 -7.87 -6.92 27.27
C VAL A 230 -7.71 -5.40 27.19
N PHE A 231 -8.62 -4.74 26.48
CA PHE A 231 -8.59 -3.28 26.37
C PHE A 231 -9.05 -2.60 27.66
N GLY A 232 -8.37 -1.51 28.00
CA GLY A 232 -8.76 -0.63 29.09
C GLY A 232 -9.83 0.37 28.65
N PRO A 233 -10.37 1.20 29.57
CA PRO A 233 -11.33 2.25 29.23
C PRO A 233 -10.80 3.28 28.24
N GLN A 234 -9.48 3.52 28.24
CA GLN A 234 -8.78 4.39 27.30
C GLN A 234 -7.54 3.66 26.79
N ASN A 235 -7.40 3.55 25.47
CA ASN A 235 -6.32 2.83 24.82
C ASN A 235 -5.59 3.77 23.87
N ALA A 236 -4.27 3.87 24.01
CA ALA A 236 -3.45 4.73 23.17
C ALA A 236 -3.36 4.19 21.73
N ILE A 237 -3.45 5.09 20.75
CA ILE A 237 -3.24 4.79 19.33
C ILE A 237 -1.89 5.31 18.89
N ALA A 238 -1.06 4.43 18.34
CA ALA A 238 0.19 4.82 17.69
C ALA A 238 -0.10 5.35 16.26
N PRO A 239 0.48 6.49 15.84
CA PRO A 239 0.22 7.08 14.53
C PRO A 239 0.55 6.16 13.34
N GLU A 240 1.53 5.27 13.49
CA GLU A 240 1.96 4.34 12.45
C GLU A 240 0.91 3.26 12.16
N VAL A 241 -0.01 3.00 13.10
CA VAL A 241 -1.13 2.05 12.91
C VAL A 241 -2.00 2.47 11.74
N PHE A 242 -2.12 3.77 11.47
CA PHE A 242 -2.90 4.27 10.33
C PHE A 242 -2.39 3.75 8.98
N GLN A 243 -1.11 3.38 8.88
CA GLN A 243 -0.53 2.80 7.66
C GLN A 243 -1.07 1.38 7.37
N SER A 244 -1.54 0.66 8.40
CA SER A 244 -2.10 -0.69 8.24
C SER A 244 -3.45 -0.69 7.51
N PHE A 245 -4.16 0.44 7.47
CA PHE A 245 -5.43 0.56 6.76
C PHE A 245 -5.26 0.48 5.23
N ASN A 246 -4.12 0.87 4.68
CA ASN A 246 -3.86 0.76 3.23
C ASN A 246 -3.92 -0.69 2.73
N PRO A 247 -3.07 -1.63 3.21
CA PRO A 247 -3.15 -3.02 2.78
C PRO A 247 -4.49 -3.64 3.15
N LEU A 248 -5.09 -3.23 4.28
CA LEU A 248 -6.42 -3.67 4.67
C LEU A 248 -7.49 -3.32 3.63
N PHE A 249 -7.55 -2.06 3.21
CA PHE A 249 -8.52 -1.61 2.21
C PHE A 249 -8.27 -2.25 0.85
N ILE A 250 -7.00 -2.45 0.46
CA ILE A 250 -6.68 -3.18 -0.78
C ILE A 250 -7.27 -4.59 -0.74
N VAL A 251 -7.02 -5.35 0.33
CA VAL A 251 -7.50 -6.74 0.44
C VAL A 251 -9.03 -6.80 0.55
N SER A 252 -9.63 -5.96 1.39
CA SER A 252 -11.08 -5.98 1.64
C SER A 252 -11.88 -5.46 0.45
N LEU A 253 -11.46 -4.37 -0.18
CA LEU A 253 -12.16 -3.76 -1.31
C LEU A 253 -11.93 -4.50 -2.63
N THR A 254 -10.92 -5.37 -2.74
CA THR A 254 -10.71 -6.20 -3.95
C THR A 254 -11.97 -6.98 -4.31
N PHE A 255 -12.65 -7.64 -3.35
CA PHE A 255 -13.82 -8.45 -3.67
C PHE A 255 -15.03 -7.61 -4.14
N PRO A 256 -15.45 -6.54 -3.44
CA PRO A 256 -16.49 -5.65 -3.92
C PRO A 256 -16.16 -5.00 -5.28
N VAL A 257 -14.93 -4.52 -5.45
CA VAL A 257 -14.50 -3.85 -6.70
C VAL A 257 -14.52 -4.82 -7.88
N MET A 258 -13.99 -6.03 -7.70
CA MET A 258 -14.05 -7.08 -8.72
C MET A 258 -15.49 -7.49 -9.02
N GLY A 259 -16.35 -7.58 -8.01
CA GLY A 259 -17.78 -7.82 -8.19
C GLY A 259 -18.46 -6.72 -9.01
N ALA A 260 -18.16 -5.46 -8.72
CA ALA A 260 -18.66 -4.30 -9.45
C ALA A 260 -18.20 -4.33 -10.92
N PHE A 261 -16.92 -4.59 -11.19
CA PHE A 261 -16.42 -4.70 -12.56
C PHE A 261 -17.00 -5.89 -13.31
N ALA A 262 -17.18 -7.05 -12.66
CA ALA A 262 -17.85 -8.20 -13.27
C ALA A 262 -19.30 -7.86 -13.66
N TRP A 263 -20.00 -7.09 -12.82
CA TRP A 263 -21.35 -6.60 -13.14
C TRP A 263 -21.37 -5.61 -14.30
N MET A 264 -20.41 -4.68 -14.37
CA MET A 264 -20.27 -3.76 -15.50
C MET A 264 -19.93 -4.48 -16.81
N ASN A 265 -19.07 -5.50 -16.74
CA ASN A 265 -18.72 -6.33 -17.88
C ASN A 265 -19.94 -7.10 -18.41
N LYS A 266 -20.78 -7.67 -17.53
CA LYS A 266 -22.06 -8.30 -17.93
C LYS A 266 -23.00 -7.35 -18.67
N LYS A 267 -22.89 -6.05 -18.42
CA LYS A 267 -23.67 -4.99 -19.09
C LYS A 267 -22.98 -4.40 -20.33
N GLY A 268 -21.78 -4.88 -20.69
CA GLY A 268 -21.00 -4.36 -21.81
C GLY A 268 -20.47 -2.94 -21.63
N ILE A 269 -20.47 -2.40 -20.40
CA ILE A 269 -20.04 -1.03 -20.08
C ILE A 269 -18.70 -1.00 -19.33
N GLU A 270 -17.87 -2.02 -19.51
CA GLU A 270 -16.60 -2.13 -18.79
C GLU A 270 -15.68 -0.94 -19.14
N PRO A 271 -15.23 -0.15 -18.15
CA PRO A 271 -14.31 0.95 -18.40
C PRO A 271 -12.96 0.40 -18.89
N SER A 272 -12.32 1.10 -19.82
CA SER A 272 -10.94 0.76 -20.21
C SER A 272 -9.99 0.84 -19.02
N THR A 273 -8.85 0.13 -19.08
CA THR A 273 -7.83 0.14 -18.01
C THR A 273 -7.42 1.56 -17.60
N PRO A 274 -7.13 2.49 -18.52
CA PRO A 274 -6.83 3.88 -18.14
C PRO A 274 -8.00 4.57 -17.42
N LYS A 275 -9.25 4.30 -17.82
CA LYS A 275 -10.44 4.86 -17.17
C LYS A 275 -10.63 4.32 -15.75
N LYS A 276 -10.34 3.03 -15.51
CA LYS A 276 -10.35 2.44 -14.16
C LYS A 276 -9.31 3.10 -13.26
N ILE A 277 -8.09 3.32 -13.76
CA ILE A 277 -7.04 4.03 -13.02
C ILE A 277 -7.48 5.47 -12.73
N GLY A 278 -8.05 6.18 -13.72
CA GLY A 278 -8.55 7.54 -13.55
C GLY A 278 -9.63 7.65 -12.46
N ILE A 279 -10.58 6.71 -12.41
CA ILE A 279 -11.58 6.66 -11.32
C ILE A 279 -10.89 6.51 -9.96
N GLY A 280 -9.89 5.63 -9.85
CA GLY A 280 -9.08 5.49 -8.64
C GLY A 280 -8.40 6.79 -8.21
N MET A 281 -7.89 7.56 -9.17
CA MET A 281 -7.28 8.87 -8.90
C MET A 281 -8.28 9.92 -8.41
N VAL A 282 -9.49 9.93 -8.96
CA VAL A 282 -10.56 10.83 -8.47
C VAL A 282 -10.95 10.46 -7.03
N ILE A 283 -11.08 9.18 -6.72
CA ILE A 283 -11.36 8.71 -5.36
C ILE A 283 -10.23 9.11 -4.40
N ALA A 284 -8.97 8.93 -4.82
CA ALA A 284 -7.82 9.35 -4.03
C ALA A 284 -7.83 10.87 -3.78
N ALA A 285 -8.11 11.68 -4.82
CA ALA A 285 -8.22 13.13 -4.70
C ALA A 285 -9.32 13.55 -3.71
N LEU A 286 -10.49 12.91 -3.76
CA LEU A 286 -11.57 13.13 -2.77
C LEU A 286 -11.12 12.80 -1.34
N GLY A 287 -10.31 11.75 -1.16
CA GLY A 287 -9.68 11.44 0.13
C GLY A 287 -8.79 12.58 0.65
N PHE A 288 -7.94 13.16 -0.20
CA PHE A 288 -7.13 14.32 0.19
C PHE A 288 -7.95 15.58 0.45
N VAL A 289 -9.08 15.77 -0.23
CA VAL A 289 -10.01 16.87 0.09
C VAL A 289 -10.54 16.73 1.52
N ILE A 290 -10.84 15.52 1.98
CA ILE A 290 -11.26 15.30 3.38
C ILE A 290 -10.13 15.69 4.34
N ILE A 291 -8.88 15.30 4.05
CA ILE A 291 -7.72 15.69 4.87
C ILE A 291 -7.51 17.21 4.86
N LEU A 292 -7.63 17.85 3.69
CA LEU A 292 -7.53 19.29 3.56
C LEU A 292 -8.57 19.99 4.43
N ILE A 293 -9.83 19.59 4.36
CA ILE A 293 -10.92 20.14 5.19
C ILE A 293 -10.62 19.91 6.67
N SER A 294 -10.12 18.73 7.04
CA SER A 294 -9.78 18.38 8.42
C SER A 294 -8.58 19.18 8.95
N SER A 295 -7.74 19.70 8.07
CA SER A 295 -6.58 20.53 8.42
C SER A 295 -6.92 22.02 8.62
N ILE A 296 -8.13 22.46 8.26
CA ILE A 296 -8.53 23.87 8.38
C ILE A 296 -8.55 24.25 9.87
N GLY A 297 -7.77 25.26 10.23
CA GLY A 297 -7.64 25.73 11.61
C GLY A 297 -6.60 24.99 12.45
N ALA A 298 -5.96 23.94 11.91
CA ALA A 298 -4.82 23.31 12.55
C ALA A 298 -3.58 24.24 12.49
N PRO A 299 -2.76 24.31 13.55
CA PRO A 299 -1.50 25.06 13.51
C PRO A 299 -0.59 24.51 12.41
N SER A 300 0.19 25.37 11.77
CA SER A 300 1.11 24.89 10.73
C SER A 300 2.25 24.07 11.35
N PRO A 301 2.71 22.98 10.71
CA PRO A 301 3.88 22.24 11.19
C PRO A 301 5.13 23.11 11.41
N ALA A 302 5.28 24.17 10.59
CA ALA A 302 6.35 25.16 10.75
C ALA A 302 6.23 25.95 12.07
N SER A 303 5.01 26.32 12.46
CA SER A 303 4.77 26.99 13.75
C SER A 303 5.03 26.10 14.96
N LEU A 304 4.96 24.79 14.78
CA LEU A 304 5.20 23.81 15.84
C LEU A 304 6.69 23.51 16.07
N GLN A 305 7.59 23.91 15.17
CA GLN A 305 9.04 23.65 15.26
C GLN A 305 9.40 22.18 15.55
N GLY A 306 8.56 21.24 15.10
CA GLY A 306 8.73 19.80 15.34
C GLY A 306 8.15 19.28 16.67
N ALA A 307 7.61 20.14 17.53
CA ALA A 307 6.87 19.73 18.71
C ALA A 307 5.50 19.14 18.33
N PRO A 308 5.05 18.05 18.98
CA PRO A 308 3.68 17.59 18.81
C PRO A 308 2.69 18.57 19.44
N VAL A 309 1.49 18.65 18.87
CA VAL A 309 0.34 19.39 19.44
C VAL A 309 -0.22 18.67 20.66
#